data_AF-A0AA86UK58-F1
#
_entry.id   AF-A0AA86UK58-F1
#
_cell.length_a   1.000
_cell.length_b   1.000
_cell.length_c   1.000
_cell.angle_alpha   90.00
_cell.angle_beta   90.00
_cell.angle_gamma   90.00
#
_symmetry.space_group_name_H-M   'P 1'
#
loop_
_entity.id
_entity.type
_entity.pdbx_description
1 polymer ?
#
loop_
_entity_poly.entity_id
_entity_poly.type
_entity_poly.pdbx_seq_one_letter_code
_entity_poly.pdbx_strand_id
1 'polypeptide(L)'
;MSWQERLPFFLSQFLVLQNINKTSPIDIFQAINKLSLSEKRGMFEFLGLKLNINPKTVKNYYHNTWVKQFFHKILPFRFEIFELVQYALVNGFELCEVIKVFVTRHVDKVFNMRQLQQVFNIAKYKIQDQIGAEGYTVSIDQCIAFQRACQMPE
;
A
#
# COMPACT_ATOMS: atom_id res chain seq x y z
N MET A 1 -12.75 -15.14 24.30
CA MET A 1 -12.51 -14.75 22.90
C MET A 1 -12.61 -13.24 22.80
N SER A 2 -11.55 -12.59 22.34
CA SER A 2 -11.52 -11.14 22.15
C SER A 2 -12.43 -10.75 20.98
N TRP A 3 -12.86 -9.49 20.91
CA TRP A 3 -13.70 -9.03 19.79
C TRP A 3 -12.92 -9.02 18.46
N GLN A 4 -11.60 -8.83 18.54
CA GLN A 4 -10.66 -8.82 17.43
C GLN A 4 -10.66 -10.17 16.68
N GLU A 5 -10.69 -11.28 17.43
CA GLU A 5 -10.77 -12.64 16.89
C GLU A 5 -12.09 -12.89 16.14
N ARG A 6 -13.17 -12.20 16.52
CA ARG A 6 -14.49 -12.32 15.90
C ARG A 6 -14.70 -11.38 14.72
N LEU A 7 -13.79 -10.44 14.48
CA LEU A 7 -13.92 -9.44 13.42
C LEU A 7 -14.08 -10.07 12.02
N PRO A 8 -13.26 -11.05 11.59
CA PRO A 8 -13.40 -11.65 10.25
C PRO A 8 -14.78 -12.27 10.02
N PHE A 9 -15.33 -12.92 11.04
CA PHE A 9 -16.67 -13.51 10.98
C PHE A 9 -17.74 -12.45 10.73
N PHE A 10 -17.74 -11.35 11.51
CA PHE A 10 -18.76 -10.31 11.32
C PHE A 10 -18.56 -9.48 10.06
N LEU A 11 -17.33 -9.36 9.55
CA LEU A 11 -17.08 -8.78 8.22
C LEU A 11 -17.71 -9.66 7.12
N SER A 12 -17.55 -10.97 7.20
CA SER A 12 -18.19 -11.92 6.28
C SER A 12 -19.72 -11.81 6.35
N GLN A 13 -20.28 -11.77 7.56
CA GLN A 13 -21.73 -11.60 7.75
C GLN A 13 -22.25 -10.29 7.15
N PHE A 14 -21.52 -9.17 7.31
CA PHE A 14 -21.89 -7.91 6.68
C PHE A 14 -21.93 -8.01 5.16
N LEU A 15 -20.93 -8.67 4.55
CA LEU A 15 -20.90 -8.87 3.10
C LEU A 15 -22.06 -9.76 2.61
N VAL A 16 -22.46 -10.76 3.38
CA VAL A 16 -23.65 -11.58 3.06
C VAL A 16 -24.92 -10.72 2.98
N LEU A 17 -25.07 -9.73 3.87
CA LEU A 17 -26.18 -8.76 3.78
C LEU A 17 -26.15 -7.91 2.50
N GLN A 18 -24.98 -7.80 1.86
CA GLN A 18 -24.80 -7.13 0.56
C GLN A 18 -24.85 -8.11 -0.62
N ASN A 19 -25.30 -9.35 -0.41
CA ASN A 19 -25.29 -10.44 -1.39
C ASN A 19 -23.88 -10.81 -1.89
N ILE A 20 -22.85 -10.60 -1.07
CA ILE A 20 -21.46 -10.95 -1.35
C ILE A 20 -21.02 -12.05 -0.39
N ASN A 21 -21.00 -13.30 -0.86
CA ASN A 21 -20.62 -14.44 -0.02
C ASN A 21 -19.11 -14.71 -0.10
N LYS A 22 -18.35 -14.25 0.90
CA LYS A 22 -16.90 -14.46 1.03
C LYS A 22 -16.54 -14.93 2.43
N THR A 23 -15.70 -15.96 2.52
CA THR A 23 -15.32 -16.61 3.78
C THR A 23 -13.83 -16.48 4.10
N SER A 24 -12.96 -16.39 3.08
CA SER A 24 -11.53 -16.21 3.26
C SER A 24 -11.17 -14.77 3.67
N PRO A 25 -10.25 -14.55 4.62
CA PRO A 25 -9.84 -13.19 5.04
C PRO A 25 -9.40 -12.29 3.88
N ILE A 26 -8.66 -12.83 2.91
CA ILE A 26 -8.19 -12.04 1.75
C ILE A 26 -9.35 -11.63 0.84
N ASP A 27 -10.31 -12.53 0.62
CA ASP A 27 -11.47 -12.24 -0.22
C ASP A 27 -12.41 -11.23 0.45
N ILE A 28 -12.58 -11.34 1.77
CA ILE A 28 -13.33 -10.37 2.59
C ILE A 28 -12.69 -8.99 2.43
N PHE A 29 -11.36 -8.90 2.57
CA PHE A 29 -10.64 -7.65 2.40
C PHE A 29 -10.84 -7.05 1.00
N GLN A 30 -10.68 -7.86 -0.05
CA GLN A 30 -10.88 -7.43 -1.44
C GLN A 30 -12.32 -6.96 -1.70
N ALA A 31 -13.32 -7.68 -1.19
CA ALA A 31 -14.72 -7.30 -1.31
C ALA A 31 -15.01 -5.97 -0.61
N ILE A 32 -14.54 -5.79 0.62
CA ILE A 32 -14.71 -4.53 1.37
C ILE A 32 -14.06 -3.37 0.63
N ASN A 33 -12.90 -3.55 -0.01
CA ASN A 33 -12.25 -2.47 -0.75
C ASN A 33 -13.09 -1.95 -1.91
N LYS A 34 -13.90 -2.81 -2.54
CA LYS A 34 -14.82 -2.47 -3.64
C LYS A 34 -16.09 -1.75 -3.18
N LEU A 35 -16.42 -1.80 -1.89
CA LEU A 35 -17.55 -1.07 -1.33
C LEU A 35 -17.34 0.45 -1.42
N SER A 36 -18.44 1.17 -1.67
CA SER A 36 -18.51 2.62 -1.60
C SER A 36 -18.20 3.13 -0.20
N LEU A 37 -17.93 4.43 -0.09
CA LEU A 37 -17.67 5.06 1.21
C LEU A 37 -18.89 4.97 2.15
N SER A 38 -20.12 5.04 1.59
CA SER A 38 -21.36 4.92 2.36
C SER A 38 -21.51 3.53 2.96
N GLU A 39 -21.31 2.49 2.16
CA GLU A 39 -21.37 1.08 2.61
C GLU A 39 -20.29 0.79 3.66
N LYS A 40 -19.07 1.30 3.48
CA LYS A 40 -17.99 1.17 4.48
C LYS A 40 -18.35 1.83 5.81
N ARG A 41 -19.08 2.96 5.79
CA ARG A 41 -19.57 3.59 7.03
C ARG A 41 -20.61 2.70 7.70
N GLY A 42 -21.60 2.22 6.95
CA GLY A 42 -22.62 1.28 7.46
C GLY A 42 -22.03 -0.02 8.02
N MET A 43 -20.95 -0.52 7.40
CA MET A 43 -20.19 -1.66 7.88
C MET A 43 -19.64 -1.42 9.30
N PHE A 44 -19.00 -0.29 9.57
CA PHE A 44 -18.43 -0.03 10.89
C PHE A 44 -19.50 0.16 11.98
N GLU A 45 -20.64 0.75 11.64
CA GLU A 45 -21.80 0.83 12.54
C GLU A 45 -22.33 -0.57 12.87
N PHE A 46 -22.54 -1.41 11.85
CA PHE A 46 -22.96 -2.79 12.02
C PHE A 46 -22.00 -3.59 12.93
N LEU A 47 -20.69 -3.49 12.66
CA LEU A 47 -19.67 -4.19 13.44
C LEU A 47 -19.63 -3.69 14.89
N GLY A 48 -19.73 -2.38 15.12
CA GLY A 48 -19.76 -1.82 16.46
C GLY A 48 -20.93 -2.37 17.29
N LEU A 49 -22.10 -2.46 16.66
CA LEU A 49 -23.31 -3.02 17.28
C LEU A 49 -23.15 -4.53 17.58
N LYS A 50 -22.63 -5.31 16.62
CA LYS A 50 -22.44 -6.77 16.79
C LYS A 50 -21.33 -7.15 17.77
N LEU A 51 -20.28 -6.34 17.85
CA LEU A 51 -19.14 -6.56 18.74
C LEU A 51 -19.34 -5.91 20.12
N ASN A 52 -20.38 -5.10 20.30
CA ASN A 52 -20.65 -4.27 21.47
C ASN A 52 -19.50 -3.29 21.79
N ILE A 53 -19.02 -2.57 20.76
CA ILE A 53 -17.87 -1.67 20.82
C ILE A 53 -18.15 -0.42 19.98
N ASN A 54 -17.54 0.71 20.37
CA ASN A 54 -17.62 1.93 19.57
C ASN A 54 -17.16 1.67 18.11
N PRO A 55 -17.97 2.02 17.10
CA PRO A 55 -17.63 1.88 15.67
C PRO A 55 -16.27 2.48 15.29
N LYS A 56 -15.89 3.61 15.92
CA LYS A 56 -14.58 4.26 15.72
C LYS A 56 -13.43 3.35 16.14
N THR A 57 -13.58 2.60 17.23
CA THR A 57 -12.57 1.64 17.71
C THR A 57 -12.41 0.49 16.72
N VAL A 58 -13.52 -0.05 16.21
CA VAL A 58 -13.50 -1.11 15.19
C VAL A 58 -12.84 -0.62 13.90
N LYS A 59 -13.22 0.57 13.43
CA LYS A 59 -12.61 1.23 12.27
C LYS A 59 -11.10 1.40 12.41
N ASN A 60 -10.65 1.89 13.58
CA ASN A 60 -9.23 2.09 13.85
C ASN A 60 -8.47 0.76 13.83
N TYR A 61 -8.98 -0.27 14.49
CA TYR A 61 -8.37 -1.60 14.48
C TYR A 61 -8.35 -2.21 13.07
N TYR A 62 -9.45 -2.08 12.32
CA TYR A 62 -9.54 -2.54 10.94
C TYR A 62 -8.42 -1.95 10.09
N HIS A 63 -8.25 -0.62 10.08
CA HIS A 63 -7.22 0.03 9.27
C HIS A 63 -5.79 -0.17 9.80
N ASN A 64 -5.60 -0.17 11.12
CA ASN A 64 -4.27 -0.15 11.72
C ASN A 64 -3.67 -1.53 11.96
N THR A 65 -4.50 -2.56 12.04
CA THR A 65 -4.09 -3.93 12.39
C THR A 65 -4.57 -4.92 11.36
N TRP A 66 -5.89 -5.10 11.22
CA TRP A 66 -6.43 -6.19 10.40
C TRP A 66 -6.08 -6.04 8.92
N VAL A 67 -6.20 -4.85 8.34
CA VAL A 67 -5.87 -4.59 6.94
C VAL A 67 -4.37 -4.76 6.64
N LYS A 68 -3.50 -4.44 7.60
CA LYS A 68 -2.04 -4.46 7.38
C LYS A 68 -1.50 -5.87 7.13
N GLN A 69 -2.17 -6.91 7.62
CA GLN A 69 -1.74 -8.29 7.41
C GLN A 69 -1.81 -8.74 5.94
N PHE A 70 -2.56 -8.02 5.10
CA PHE A 70 -2.70 -8.32 3.66
C PHE A 70 -1.70 -7.58 2.78
N PHE A 71 -0.82 -6.78 3.38
CA PHE A 71 0.19 -6.01 2.65
C PHE A 71 1.60 -6.47 3.00
N HIS A 72 2.47 -6.46 2.00
CA HIS A 72 3.89 -6.68 2.19
C HIS A 72 4.53 -5.46 2.85
N LYS A 73 5.49 -5.72 3.74
CA LYS A 73 6.28 -4.66 4.38
C LYS A 73 7.13 -3.96 3.32
N ILE A 74 7.09 -2.63 3.31
CA ILE A 74 7.85 -1.80 2.35
C ILE A 74 9.31 -1.63 2.78
N LEU A 75 9.59 -1.66 4.08
CA LEU A 75 10.92 -1.38 4.65
C LEU A 75 12.08 -2.19 4.03
N PRO A 76 11.92 -3.50 3.69
CA PRO A 76 12.97 -4.26 3.01
C PRO A 76 13.39 -3.68 1.65
N PHE A 77 12.51 -2.94 0.97
CA PHE A 77 12.74 -2.36 -0.35
C PHE A 77 13.28 -0.93 -0.31
N ARG A 78 13.66 -0.43 0.88
CA ARG A 78 14.06 0.97 1.05
C ARG A 78 15.20 1.39 0.11
N PHE A 79 16.21 0.54 -0.09
CA PHE A 79 17.37 0.90 -0.92
C PHE A 79 16.97 1.02 -2.40
N GLU A 80 16.25 0.03 -2.93
CA GLU A 80 15.69 0.06 -4.28
C GLU A 80 14.81 1.31 -4.51
N ILE A 81 13.95 1.65 -3.55
CA ILE A 81 13.11 2.85 -3.64
C ILE A 81 13.96 4.12 -3.74
N PHE A 82 15.05 4.23 -2.96
CA PHE A 82 15.94 5.39 -3.03
C PHE A 82 16.65 5.48 -4.37
N GLU A 83 17.18 4.36 -4.90
CA GLU A 83 17.81 4.31 -6.22
C GLU A 83 16.84 4.73 -7.33
N LEU A 84 15.61 4.21 -7.28
CA LEU A 84 14.54 4.55 -8.21
C LEU A 84 14.19 6.04 -8.18
N VAL A 85 14.06 6.63 -6.99
CA VAL A 85 13.76 8.04 -6.83
C VAL A 85 14.93 8.93 -7.26
N GLN A 86 16.16 8.54 -6.95
CA GLN A 86 17.36 9.26 -7.37
C GLN A 86 17.44 9.29 -8.90
N TYR A 87 17.27 8.13 -9.54
CA TYR A 87 17.23 8.04 -11.00
C TYR A 87 16.13 8.92 -11.59
N ALA A 88 14.94 8.91 -11.00
CA ALA A 88 13.83 9.73 -11.45
C ALA A 88 14.14 11.24 -11.39
N LEU A 89 14.73 11.68 -10.29
CA LEU A 89 15.12 13.09 -10.11
C LEU A 89 16.19 13.53 -11.11
N VAL A 90 17.18 12.69 -11.38
CA VAL A 90 18.25 12.98 -12.35
C VAL A 90 17.72 13.09 -13.79
N ASN A 91 16.76 12.24 -14.15
CA ASN A 91 16.25 12.15 -15.52
C ASN A 91 14.93 12.90 -15.75
N GLY A 92 14.41 13.58 -14.72
CA GLY A 92 13.16 14.34 -14.80
C GLY A 92 11.89 13.50 -14.91
N PHE A 93 11.90 12.26 -14.40
CA PHE A 93 10.72 11.40 -14.37
C PHE A 93 9.76 11.74 -13.23
N GLU A 94 8.47 11.55 -13.49
CA GLU A 94 7.44 11.75 -12.47
C GLU A 94 7.43 10.60 -11.46
N LEU A 95 7.25 10.94 -10.18
CA LEU A 95 7.27 9.94 -9.10
C LEU A 95 6.22 8.84 -9.29
N CYS A 96 5.08 9.19 -9.91
CA CYS A 96 4.00 8.25 -10.19
C CYS A 96 4.41 7.16 -11.20
N GLU A 97 5.30 7.45 -12.15
CA GLU A 97 5.80 6.51 -13.14
C GLU A 97 6.74 5.51 -12.50
N VAL A 98 7.62 6.01 -11.63
CA VAL A 98 8.59 5.20 -10.89
C VAL A 98 7.91 4.25 -9.92
N ILE A 99 6.83 4.71 -9.26
CA ILE A 99 6.00 3.86 -8.41
C ILE A 99 5.35 2.74 -9.24
N LYS A 100 4.88 3.02 -10.47
CA LYS A 100 4.35 1.97 -11.36
C LYS A 100 5.43 0.95 -11.69
N VAL A 101 6.63 1.39 -12.07
CA VAL A 101 7.77 0.50 -12.34
C VAL A 101 8.08 -0.38 -11.13
N PHE A 102 8.12 0.18 -9.92
CA PHE A 102 8.33 -0.59 -8.69
C PHE A 102 7.25 -1.67 -8.51
N VAL A 103 5.97 -1.31 -8.65
CA VAL A 103 4.87 -2.29 -8.52
C VAL A 103 4.96 -3.37 -9.60
N THR A 104 5.33 -3.02 -10.82
CA THR A 104 5.53 -3.98 -11.93
C THR A 104 6.75 -4.88 -11.73
N ARG A 105 7.79 -4.45 -11.02
CA ARG A 105 8.94 -5.32 -10.67
C ARG A 105 8.58 -6.34 -9.58
N HIS A 106 7.58 -6.05 -8.78
CA HIS A 106 7.15 -6.85 -7.63
C HIS A 106 5.70 -7.31 -7.79
N VAL A 107 5.36 -7.87 -8.97
CA VAL A 107 3.99 -8.34 -9.28
C VAL A 107 3.46 -9.41 -8.33
N ASP A 108 4.35 -10.15 -7.67
CA ASP A 108 4.02 -11.16 -6.67
C ASP A 108 3.68 -10.55 -5.29
N LYS A 109 3.86 -9.23 -5.12
CA LYS A 109 3.67 -8.53 -3.85
C LYS A 109 2.53 -7.53 -3.93
N VAL A 110 1.77 -7.49 -2.84
CA VAL A 110 0.70 -6.52 -2.65
C VAL A 110 1.19 -5.43 -1.68
N PHE A 111 1.29 -4.20 -2.15
CA PHE A 111 1.69 -3.06 -1.33
C PHE A 111 0.51 -2.15 -0.99
N ASN A 112 0.59 -1.50 0.17
CA ASN A 112 -0.30 -0.41 0.50
C ASN A 112 0.12 0.84 -0.29
N MET A 113 -0.63 1.20 -1.33
CA MET A 113 -0.28 2.31 -2.22
C MET A 113 -0.09 3.65 -1.52
N ARG A 114 -0.86 3.91 -0.45
CA ARG A 114 -0.72 5.15 0.33
C ARG A 114 0.61 5.19 1.07
N GLN A 115 0.98 4.09 1.72
CA GLN A 115 2.28 3.99 2.39
C GLN A 115 3.43 4.02 1.39
N LEU A 116 3.27 3.38 0.23
CA LEU A 116 4.27 3.39 -0.83
C LEU A 116 4.53 4.82 -1.31
N GLN A 117 3.47 5.57 -1.65
CA GLN A 117 3.57 6.99 -2.02
C GLN A 117 4.24 7.84 -0.94
N GLN A 118 3.93 7.60 0.35
CA GLN A 118 4.57 8.32 1.45
C GLN A 118 6.08 8.04 1.50
N VAL A 119 6.48 6.77 1.37
CA VAL A 119 7.90 6.38 1.40
C VAL A 119 8.66 6.98 0.21
N PHE A 120 8.08 6.94 -1.00
CA PHE A 120 8.66 7.56 -2.19
C PHE A 120 8.81 9.09 -2.05
N ASN A 121 7.81 9.77 -1.49
CA ASN A 121 7.92 11.21 -1.21
C ASN A 121 9.01 11.52 -0.18
N ILE A 122 9.10 10.74 0.91
CA ILE A 122 10.16 10.92 1.90
C ILE A 122 11.55 10.72 1.27
N ALA A 123 11.72 9.71 0.41
CA ALA A 123 12.96 9.49 -0.32
C ALA A 123 13.29 10.68 -1.23
N LYS A 124 12.29 11.21 -1.96
CA LYS A 124 12.45 12.39 -2.83
C LYS A 124 12.98 13.58 -2.05
N TYR A 125 12.33 13.92 -0.94
CA TYR A 125 12.76 15.05 -0.10
C TYR A 125 14.18 14.87 0.43
N LYS A 126 14.54 13.67 0.88
CA LYS A 126 15.90 13.39 1.39
C LYS A 126 16.98 13.52 0.32
N ILE A 127 16.71 13.06 -0.91
CA ILE A 127 17.68 13.14 -2.01
C ILE A 127 17.81 14.60 -2.50
N GLN A 128 16.70 15.34 -2.60
CA GLN A 128 16.75 16.75 -2.98
C GLN A 128 17.51 17.62 -1.97
N ASP A 129 17.38 17.33 -0.68
CA ASP A 129 18.13 17.99 0.38
C ASP A 129 19.64 17.74 0.25
N GLN A 130 20.03 16.51 -0.10
CA GLN A 130 21.44 16.15 -0.38
C GLN A 130 22.00 16.84 -1.63
N ILE A 131 21.23 16.89 -2.72
CA ILE A 131 21.63 17.57 -3.97
C ILE A 131 21.79 19.09 -3.75
N GLY A 132 20.96 19.70 -2.90
CA GLY A 132 21.06 21.12 -2.56
C GLY A 132 22.28 21.47 -1.71
N ALA A 133 22.80 20.50 -0.95
CA ALA A 133 23.95 20.69 -0.05
C ALA A 133 25.30 20.42 -0.73
N GLU A 134 25.36 19.44 -1.63
CA GLU A 134 26.60 19.00 -2.28
C GLU A 134 26.31 18.84 -3.78
N GLY A 135 26.84 19.72 -4.62
CA GLY A 135 26.71 19.58 -6.08
C GLY A 135 27.23 18.20 -6.53
N TYR A 136 26.35 17.30 -6.94
CA TYR A 136 26.67 15.89 -7.14
C TYR A 136 26.72 15.48 -8.61
N THR A 137 27.72 14.66 -8.95
CA THR A 137 27.89 13.94 -10.21
C THR A 137 27.44 12.49 -10.09
N VAL A 138 26.72 11.99 -11.10
CA VAL A 138 26.18 10.62 -11.14
C VAL A 138 27.21 9.66 -11.74
N SER A 139 27.37 8.47 -11.14
CA SER A 139 28.16 7.38 -11.73
C SER A 139 27.37 6.72 -12.87
N ILE A 140 27.97 6.72 -14.06
CA ILE A 140 27.42 6.17 -15.31
C ILE A 140 27.02 4.69 -15.16
N ASP A 141 27.70 3.94 -14.30
CA ASP A 141 27.45 2.51 -14.10
C ASP A 141 26.06 2.22 -13.51
N GLN A 142 25.49 3.16 -12.73
CA GLN A 142 24.14 3.04 -12.18
C GLN A 142 23.05 3.32 -13.23
N CYS A 143 23.35 4.04 -14.32
CA CYS A 143 22.41 4.31 -15.41
C CYS A 143 22.15 3.07 -16.29
N ILE A 144 23.15 2.21 -16.47
CA ILE A 144 23.08 1.05 -17.40
C ILE A 144 22.15 -0.05 -16.87
N ALA A 145 22.08 -0.25 -15.55
CA ALA A 145 21.20 -1.26 -14.94
C ALA A 145 19.70 -0.97 -15.15
N PHE A 146 19.32 0.30 -15.23
CA PHE A 146 17.92 0.72 -15.40
C PHE A 146 17.45 0.62 -16.86
N GLN A 147 18.30 0.99 -17.84
CA GLN A 147 17.98 0.80 -19.27
C GLN A 147 17.69 -0.67 -19.61
N ARG A 148 18.44 -1.60 -19.00
CA ARG A 148 18.19 -3.05 -19.16
C ARG A 148 16.89 -3.51 -18.53
N ALA A 149 16.41 -2.85 -17.47
CA ALA A 149 15.14 -3.16 -16.82
C ALA A 149 13.91 -2.51 -17.49
N CYS A 150 14.12 -1.47 -18.32
CA CYS A 150 13.07 -0.81 -19.10
C CYS A 150 12.93 -1.37 -20.52
N GLN A 151 13.91 -2.12 -21.02
CA GLN A 151 13.77 -2.89 -22.24
C GLN A 151 12.86 -4.09 -21.96
N MET A 152 11.58 -3.95 -22.28
CA MET A 152 10.64 -5.07 -22.27
C MET A 152 11.07 -6.09 -23.34
N PRO A 153 10.99 -7.40 -23.09
CA PRO A 153 10.86 -8.35 -24.19
C PRO A 153 9.50 -8.10 -24.87
N GLU A 154 9.53 -7.87 -26.18
CA GLU A 154 8.34 -7.84 -27.06
C GLU A 154 7.60 -9.19 -27.05
#